data_AF-A0AAD6N2V7-F1
#
_entry.id   AF-A0AAD6N2V7-F1
#
_cell.length_a   1.000
_cell.length_b   1.000
_cell.length_c   1.000
_cell.angle_alpha   90.00
_cell.angle_beta   90.00
_cell.angle_gamma   90.00
#
_symmetry.space_group_name_H-M   'P 1'
#
loop_
_entity.id
_entity.type
_entity.pdbx_description
1 polymer ?
#
loop_
_entity_poly.entity_id
_entity_poly.type
_entity_poly.pdbx_seq_one_letter_code
_entity_poly.pdbx_strand_id
1 'polypeptide(L)'
;MHPARQAYVEETADTDMGINYADLPVDQDYDLPSSAVGIPTERASAILSQFERKRRAAAMVVPTDDTRVRARLREFGEPITLFGEGPSDRRDRLRELLTDMADKQGEDIEMEEAQPEDEVEQQEEFYTEGSDALLEARKEIARYSLPRAKSRVARLKDESTIPLRTHVKHRKAAKEKLQGFELYGSQIAGDRPVSICRFSPDGQTIAAGNWSGGIKLLTVPNLEEKANFKGHTDRVGGLAWFPGATLPSSNVSPSTVNLISGGGEGDINLWALDQDKPLATLSGHSGRVCRTEFHPSGRYAASASFDTTWRLWDLETTQELLLQEGHSREVYAVSFNNDGSLLASGGYDSNGRIWDLRTGRTVMILEGHIREIYGLDWGVDGYRVLSGSGDGWVKCWDLRQVRCTGGIGAHKSVVSDLRWYKGAESVSFLPSVDGNMDVDGAASVNTPDAPVQPKKSGTFFVSSGFDKNVNIFSADDWSLVKSLSGHSGNVLSTDISDDTKWIASCGHDRTVKLWGIE
;
A
#
# COMPACT_ATOMS: atom_id res chain seq x y z
N MET A 1 12.86 43.97 -26.57
CA MET A 1 13.39 43.73 -27.94
C MET A 1 13.10 42.27 -28.28
N HIS A 2 12.30 41.87 -29.27
CA HIS A 2 11.72 42.53 -30.43
C HIS A 2 10.22 42.11 -30.60
N PRO A 3 9.39 42.87 -31.35
CA PRO A 3 7.97 43.05 -31.10
C PRO A 3 7.03 42.26 -32.02
N ALA A 4 5.78 42.23 -31.59
CA ALA A 4 4.58 41.75 -32.28
C ALA A 4 4.41 42.29 -33.71
N ARG A 5 3.79 41.46 -34.57
CA ARG A 5 3.05 41.91 -35.74
C ARG A 5 1.64 41.32 -35.69
N GLN A 6 0.71 42.17 -35.29
CA GLN A 6 -0.66 42.17 -35.81
C GLN A 6 -0.58 42.38 -37.33
N ALA A 7 -1.38 41.63 -38.09
CA ALA A 7 -1.71 41.98 -39.46
C ALA A 7 -3.21 41.73 -39.66
N TYR A 8 -3.94 42.84 -39.75
CA TYR A 8 -5.24 42.95 -40.41
C TYR A 8 -5.12 42.49 -41.86
N VAL A 9 -6.13 41.80 -42.39
CA VAL A 9 -6.39 41.74 -43.83
C VAL A 9 -7.89 41.98 -44.05
N GLU A 10 -8.13 42.94 -44.94
CA GLU A 10 -9.40 43.55 -45.33
C GLU A 10 -10.30 42.56 -46.09
N GLU A 11 -11.62 42.73 -45.93
CA GLU A 11 -12.60 42.21 -46.88
C GLU A 11 -12.46 42.97 -48.21
N THR A 12 -12.17 42.24 -49.28
CA THR A 12 -12.36 42.74 -50.65
C THR A 12 -13.03 41.68 -51.53
N ALA A 13 -14.30 41.99 -51.85
CA ALA A 13 -15.05 41.74 -53.08
C ALA A 13 -15.01 40.33 -53.73
N ASP A 14 -16.20 39.74 -53.76
CA ASP A 14 -16.62 38.63 -54.62
C ASP A 14 -16.17 38.81 -56.08
N THR A 15 -15.24 37.98 -56.53
CA THR A 15 -15.13 37.64 -57.95
C THR A 15 -16.00 36.43 -58.21
N ASP A 16 -17.18 36.71 -58.77
CA ASP A 16 -18.11 35.77 -59.36
C ASP A 16 -17.41 34.95 -60.45
N MET A 17 -16.93 33.75 -60.09
CA MET A 17 -16.47 32.72 -61.03
C MET A 17 -17.56 31.64 -61.14
N GLY A 18 -18.80 32.06 -61.37
CA GLY A 18 -19.89 31.19 -61.78
C GLY A 18 -19.61 30.62 -63.17
N ILE A 19 -19.41 29.30 -63.26
CA ILE A 19 -19.45 28.57 -64.53
C ILE A 19 -20.92 28.47 -64.93
N ASN A 20 -21.27 28.97 -66.11
CA ASN A 20 -22.64 28.97 -66.61
C ASN A 20 -23.10 27.53 -66.88
N TYR A 21 -24.28 27.14 -66.40
CA TYR A 21 -24.77 25.74 -66.45
C TYR A 21 -24.91 25.18 -67.88
N ALA A 22 -24.92 26.06 -68.89
CA ALA A 22 -24.99 25.70 -70.31
C ALA A 22 -23.63 25.26 -70.90
N ASP A 23 -22.51 25.51 -70.22
CA ASP A 23 -21.15 25.23 -70.73
C ASP A 23 -20.51 23.98 -70.08
N LEU A 24 -21.26 23.24 -69.27
CA LEU A 24 -20.85 21.89 -68.84
C LEU A 24 -21.08 20.92 -70.02
N PRO A 25 -20.04 20.19 -70.47
CA PRO A 25 -20.23 19.12 -71.44
C PRO A 25 -21.18 18.09 -70.83
N VAL A 26 -22.36 17.94 -71.42
CA VAL A 26 -23.27 16.86 -71.06
C VAL A 26 -22.68 15.59 -71.65
N ASP A 27 -21.97 14.84 -70.83
CA ASP A 27 -21.39 13.55 -71.18
C ASP A 27 -22.54 12.55 -71.39
N GLN A 28 -23.00 12.42 -72.64
CA GLN A 28 -24.03 11.44 -73.04
C GLN A 28 -23.43 10.11 -73.50
N ASP A 29 -22.10 9.94 -73.41
CA ASP A 29 -21.44 8.67 -73.71
C ASP A 29 -21.39 7.78 -72.46
N TYR A 30 -22.57 7.46 -71.92
CA TYR A 30 -22.75 6.26 -71.09
C TYR A 30 -23.15 5.08 -71.99
N ASP A 31 -22.31 4.76 -72.97
CA ASP A 31 -22.21 3.38 -73.41
C ASP A 31 -21.50 2.62 -72.28
N LEU A 32 -22.30 2.08 -71.36
CA LEU A 32 -21.88 1.00 -70.48
C LEU A 32 -21.21 -0.05 -71.38
N PRO A 33 -19.92 -0.39 -71.17
CA PRO A 33 -19.34 -1.50 -71.89
C PRO A 33 -20.05 -2.77 -71.41
N SER A 34 -21.06 -3.21 -72.16
CA SER A 34 -21.50 -4.59 -72.12
C SER A 34 -20.26 -5.41 -72.46
N SER A 35 -19.73 -6.12 -71.46
CA SER A 35 -18.51 -6.91 -71.53
C SER A 35 -17.24 -6.14 -71.90
N ALA A 36 -16.58 -5.57 -70.90
CA ALA A 36 -15.14 -5.31 -70.99
C ALA A 36 -14.41 -6.65 -71.20
N VAL A 37 -13.94 -6.86 -72.42
CA VAL A 37 -13.11 -7.99 -72.84
C VAL A 37 -11.86 -8.05 -71.96
N GLY A 38 -11.76 -9.08 -71.12
CA GLY A 38 -10.51 -9.47 -70.45
C GLY A 38 -10.50 -9.50 -68.92
N ILE A 39 -11.58 -9.14 -68.23
CA ILE A 39 -11.69 -9.34 -66.78
C ILE A 39 -12.57 -10.57 -66.50
N PRO A 40 -12.10 -11.59 -65.77
CA PRO A 40 -12.90 -12.76 -65.41
C PRO A 40 -14.22 -12.32 -64.74
N THR A 41 -15.34 -12.95 -65.12
CA THR A 41 -16.69 -12.64 -64.61
C THR A 41 -16.79 -12.66 -63.09
N GLU A 42 -15.96 -13.47 -62.41
CA GLU A 42 -15.82 -13.51 -60.95
C GLU A 42 -15.22 -12.25 -60.34
N ARG A 43 -14.31 -11.56 -61.05
CA ARG A 43 -13.72 -10.30 -60.55
C ARG A 43 -14.71 -9.14 -60.69
N ALA A 44 -15.52 -9.12 -61.75
CA ALA A 44 -16.56 -8.11 -61.93
C ALA A 44 -17.68 -8.23 -60.89
N SER A 45 -18.11 -9.46 -60.56
CA SER A 45 -19.10 -9.70 -59.49
C SER A 45 -18.55 -9.38 -58.10
N ALA A 46 -17.27 -9.66 -57.83
CA ALA A 46 -16.62 -9.30 -56.56
C ALA A 46 -16.47 -7.77 -56.38
N ILE A 47 -16.25 -7.02 -57.46
CA ILE A 47 -16.18 -5.56 -57.41
C ILE A 47 -17.58 -4.98 -57.10
N LEU A 48 -18.63 -5.50 -57.74
CA LEU A 48 -20.00 -5.05 -57.50
C LEU A 48 -20.46 -5.34 -56.05
N SER A 49 -20.12 -6.51 -55.50
CA SER A 49 -20.46 -6.84 -54.11
C SER A 49 -19.73 -5.95 -53.08
N GLN A 50 -18.49 -5.54 -53.37
CA GLN A 50 -17.76 -4.56 -52.56
C GLN A 50 -18.43 -3.17 -52.59
N PHE A 51 -18.92 -2.73 -53.75
CA PHE A 51 -19.65 -1.46 -53.86
C PHE A 51 -20.98 -1.50 -53.11
N GLU A 52 -21.72 -2.60 -53.20
CA GLU A 52 -22.97 -2.77 -52.45
C GLU A 52 -22.75 -2.79 -50.94
N ARG A 53 -21.70 -3.47 -50.47
CA ARG A 53 -21.32 -3.49 -49.05
C ARG A 53 -20.89 -2.12 -48.54
N LYS A 54 -20.08 -1.38 -49.29
CA LYS A 54 -19.72 0.02 -48.96
C LYS A 54 -20.93 0.94 -48.94
N ARG A 55 -21.88 0.75 -49.87
CA ARG A 55 -23.13 1.54 -49.90
C ARG A 55 -24.01 1.25 -48.70
N ARG A 56 -24.12 -0.02 -48.26
CA ARG A 56 -24.82 -0.41 -47.03
C ARG A 56 -24.13 0.13 -45.77
N ALA A 57 -22.80 0.04 -45.71
CA ALA A 57 -22.03 0.61 -44.59
C ALA A 57 -22.16 2.14 -44.46
N ALA A 58 -22.27 2.86 -45.58
CA ALA A 58 -22.52 4.30 -45.58
C ALA A 58 -23.96 4.67 -45.16
N ALA A 59 -24.92 3.76 -45.36
CA ALA A 59 -26.32 3.95 -44.97
C ALA A 59 -26.58 3.67 -43.48
N MET A 60 -25.69 2.92 -42.81
CA MET A 60 -25.79 2.64 -41.38
C MET A 60 -25.59 3.90 -40.53
N VAL A 61 -26.58 4.20 -39.69
CA VAL A 61 -26.54 5.34 -38.77
C VAL A 61 -25.68 4.97 -37.57
N VAL A 62 -24.48 5.55 -37.51
CA VAL A 62 -23.56 5.38 -36.37
C VAL A 62 -23.40 6.70 -35.62
N PRO A 63 -23.39 6.68 -34.27
CA PRO A 63 -23.17 7.86 -33.45
C PRO A 63 -21.96 8.69 -33.89
N THR A 64 -22.08 10.02 -33.79
CA THR A 64 -21.00 10.97 -34.08
C THR A 64 -20.01 11.11 -32.92
N ASP A 65 -20.44 10.77 -31.70
CA ASP A 65 -19.62 10.92 -30.49
C ASP A 65 -18.60 9.78 -30.37
N ASP A 66 -17.32 10.12 -30.31
CA ASP A 66 -16.22 9.15 -30.21
C ASP A 66 -16.31 8.30 -28.93
N THR A 67 -16.84 8.85 -27.83
CA THR A 67 -17.04 8.12 -26.57
C THR A 67 -18.04 6.97 -26.74
N ARG A 68 -19.13 7.20 -27.48
CA ARG A 68 -20.16 6.20 -27.77
C ARG A 68 -19.67 5.15 -28.77
N VAL A 69 -18.91 5.58 -29.78
CA VAL A 69 -18.25 4.67 -30.73
C VAL A 69 -17.29 3.72 -29.99
N ARG A 70 -16.48 4.25 -29.07
CA ARG A 70 -15.56 3.45 -28.24
C ARG A 70 -16.29 2.49 -27.29
N ALA A 71 -17.44 2.90 -26.74
CA ALA A 71 -18.27 2.04 -25.89
C ALA A 71 -18.85 0.86 -26.68
N ARG A 72 -19.41 1.12 -27.87
CA ARG A 72 -19.92 0.07 -28.76
C ARG A 72 -18.82 -0.88 -29.24
N LEU A 73 -17.65 -0.37 -29.62
CA LEU A 73 -16.51 -1.23 -29.96
C LEU A 73 -16.08 -2.13 -28.79
N ARG A 74 -16.17 -1.62 -27.55
CA ARG A 74 -15.92 -2.41 -26.34
C ARG A 74 -17.00 -3.47 -26.12
N GLU A 75 -18.27 -3.17 -26.34
CA GLU A 75 -19.37 -4.15 -26.28
C GLU A 75 -19.15 -5.29 -27.28
N PHE A 76 -18.71 -4.97 -28.49
CA PHE A 76 -18.39 -5.96 -29.51
C PHE A 76 -17.07 -6.71 -29.28
N GLY A 77 -16.32 -6.39 -28.21
CA GLY A 77 -15.03 -7.01 -27.90
C GLY A 77 -13.90 -6.67 -28.87
N GLU A 78 -14.08 -5.64 -29.70
CA GLU A 78 -13.11 -5.18 -30.69
C GLU A 78 -12.13 -4.16 -30.08
N PRO A 79 -10.91 -4.00 -30.65
CA PRO A 79 -9.95 -3.02 -30.15
C PRO A 79 -10.54 -1.61 -30.17
N ILE A 80 -10.54 -0.91 -29.03
CA ILE A 80 -11.16 0.42 -28.90
C ILE A 80 -10.50 1.45 -29.82
N THR A 81 -9.17 1.38 -29.97
CA THR A 81 -8.39 2.25 -30.84
C THR A 81 -7.28 1.46 -31.51
N LEU A 82 -7.11 1.61 -32.82
CA LEU A 82 -5.94 1.11 -33.54
C LEU A 82 -4.83 2.17 -33.60
N PHE A 83 -3.60 1.74 -33.84
CA PHE A 83 -2.45 2.64 -33.92
C PHE A 83 -2.59 3.60 -35.11
N GLY A 84 -2.57 4.91 -34.85
CA GLY A 84 -2.73 5.95 -35.87
C GLY A 84 -4.18 6.23 -36.28
N GLU A 85 -5.16 5.59 -35.65
CA GLU A 85 -6.58 5.70 -36.01
C GLU A 85 -7.22 6.99 -35.45
N GLY A 86 -7.72 7.85 -36.34
CA GLY A 86 -8.49 9.03 -35.96
C GLY A 86 -9.92 8.69 -35.48
N PRO A 87 -10.64 9.64 -34.87
CA PRO A 87 -12.06 9.46 -34.53
C PRO A 87 -12.97 9.14 -35.72
N SER A 88 -12.66 9.68 -36.91
CA SER A 88 -13.36 9.36 -38.17
C SER A 88 -13.18 7.90 -38.56
N ASP A 89 -11.93 7.45 -38.58
CA ASP A 89 -11.56 6.12 -39.08
C ASP A 89 -12.11 5.03 -38.16
N ARG A 90 -12.14 5.30 -36.85
CA ARG A 90 -12.77 4.44 -35.84
C ARG A 90 -14.27 4.31 -36.04
N ARG A 91 -14.95 5.42 -36.38
CA ARG A 91 -16.38 5.42 -36.68
C ARG A 91 -16.67 4.65 -37.96
N ASP A 92 -15.81 4.78 -38.97
CA ASP A 92 -15.94 4.03 -40.22
C ASP A 92 -15.66 2.54 -40.01
N ARG A 93 -14.72 2.18 -39.13
CA ARG A 93 -14.53 0.79 -38.69
C ARG A 93 -15.75 0.24 -37.96
N LEU A 94 -16.34 1.00 -37.05
CA LEU A 94 -17.57 0.58 -36.37
C LEU A 94 -18.72 0.39 -37.38
N ARG A 95 -18.83 1.23 -38.41
CA ARG A 95 -19.79 1.08 -39.50
C ARG A 95 -19.56 -0.21 -40.30
N GLU A 96 -18.31 -0.48 -40.67
CA GLU A 96 -17.95 -1.71 -41.39
C GLU A 96 -18.27 -2.96 -40.56
N LEU A 97 -17.94 -2.96 -39.27
CA LEU A 97 -18.25 -4.06 -38.36
C LEU A 97 -19.75 -4.32 -38.20
N LEU A 98 -20.56 -3.27 -38.05
CA LEU A 98 -22.02 -3.40 -37.95
C LEU A 98 -22.62 -3.94 -39.25
N THR A 99 -22.08 -3.51 -40.40
CA THR A 99 -22.52 -4.01 -41.71
C THR A 99 -22.20 -5.49 -41.88
N ASP A 100 -21.03 -5.93 -41.41
CA ASP A 100 -20.63 -7.33 -41.46
C ASP A 100 -21.45 -8.23 -40.54
N MET A 101 -21.91 -7.69 -39.41
CA MET A 101 -22.81 -8.42 -38.51
C MET A 101 -24.22 -8.52 -39.10
N ALA A 102 -24.75 -7.42 -39.66
CA ALA A 102 -26.03 -7.42 -40.35
C ALA A 102 -26.06 -8.43 -41.51
N ASP A 103 -24.97 -8.50 -42.30
CA ASP A 103 -24.83 -9.46 -43.41
C ASP A 103 -24.79 -10.93 -42.93
N LYS A 104 -24.36 -11.19 -41.69
CA LYS A 104 -24.31 -12.54 -41.10
C LYS A 104 -25.59 -12.95 -40.40
N GLN A 105 -26.31 -12.02 -39.78
CA GLN A 105 -27.53 -12.31 -39.01
C GLN A 105 -28.81 -12.18 -39.82
N GLY A 106 -28.81 -11.48 -40.96
CA GLY A 106 -29.98 -11.39 -41.84
C GLY A 106 -31.16 -10.59 -41.27
N GLU A 107 -30.96 -9.90 -40.15
CA GLU A 107 -31.90 -8.96 -39.53
C GLU A 107 -31.22 -7.59 -39.38
N ASP A 108 -32.02 -6.54 -39.55
CA ASP A 108 -31.60 -5.17 -39.26
C ASP A 108 -31.35 -5.06 -37.75
N ILE A 109 -30.08 -4.93 -37.36
CA ILE A 109 -29.70 -4.68 -35.97
C ILE A 109 -30.15 -3.25 -35.63
N GLU A 110 -31.38 -3.09 -35.15
CA GLU A 110 -31.85 -1.83 -34.59
C GLU A 110 -31.01 -1.50 -33.35
N MET A 111 -30.44 -0.29 -33.34
CA MET A 111 -29.69 0.22 -32.20
C MET A 111 -30.66 0.55 -31.05
N GLU A 112 -30.98 -0.41 -30.21
CA GLU A 112 -31.55 -0.09 -28.91
C GLU A 112 -30.50 0.60 -28.02
N GLU A 113 -30.94 1.66 -27.35
CA GLU A 113 -30.17 2.39 -26.36
C GLU A 113 -29.78 1.42 -25.24
N ALA A 114 -28.48 1.33 -24.95
CA ALA A 114 -27.99 0.63 -23.78
C ALA A 114 -28.64 1.28 -22.55
N GLN A 115 -29.56 0.56 -21.93
CA GLN A 115 -30.01 0.93 -20.59
C GLN A 115 -28.79 0.88 -19.68
N PRO A 116 -28.60 1.89 -18.81
CA PRO A 116 -27.59 1.77 -17.78
C PRO A 116 -27.97 0.57 -16.92
N GLU A 117 -27.16 -0.49 -16.99
CA GLU A 117 -27.18 -1.59 -16.01
C GLU A 117 -26.70 -1.02 -14.68
N ASP A 118 -27.58 -0.29 -14.00
CA ASP A 118 -27.46 0.04 -12.59
C ASP A 118 -27.94 -1.18 -11.78
N GLU A 119 -27.40 -2.37 -12.06
CA GLU A 119 -27.46 -3.48 -11.12
C GLU A 119 -26.42 -3.20 -10.03
N VAL A 120 -26.86 -2.41 -9.05
CA VAL A 120 -26.17 -2.31 -7.76
C VAL A 120 -26.28 -3.68 -7.11
N GLU A 121 -25.33 -4.58 -7.39
CA GLU A 121 -25.13 -5.81 -6.63
C GLU A 121 -25.09 -5.42 -5.14
N GLN A 122 -26.16 -5.74 -4.42
CA GLN A 122 -26.21 -5.54 -2.98
C GLN A 122 -25.15 -6.49 -2.41
N GLN A 123 -24.02 -5.93 -1.97
CA GLN A 123 -22.97 -6.69 -1.31
C GLN A 123 -23.53 -7.28 -0.02
N GLU A 124 -23.98 -8.54 -0.09
CA GLU A 124 -24.38 -9.29 1.09
C GLU A 124 -23.11 -9.67 1.88
N GLU A 125 -23.02 -9.22 3.13
CA GLU A 125 -21.98 -9.68 4.05
C GLU A 125 -22.20 -11.16 4.39
N PHE A 126 -21.32 -12.03 3.88
CA PHE A 126 -21.34 -13.45 4.20
C PHE A 126 -20.51 -13.75 5.45
N TYR A 127 -21.06 -14.54 6.37
CA TYR A 127 -20.37 -15.00 7.58
C TYR A 127 -20.18 -16.51 7.52
N THR A 128 -18.95 -16.96 7.74
CA THR A 128 -18.59 -18.38 7.90
C THR A 128 -18.40 -18.73 9.36
N GLU A 129 -18.77 -19.97 9.73
CA GLU A 129 -18.48 -20.50 11.06
C GLU A 129 -16.98 -20.72 11.21
N GLY A 130 -16.39 -20.15 12.27
CA GLY A 130 -14.96 -20.29 12.59
C GLY A 130 -14.65 -21.53 13.41
N SER A 131 -13.36 -21.87 13.52
CA SER A 131 -12.90 -23.00 14.35
C SER A 131 -13.03 -22.72 15.85
N ASP A 132 -13.10 -23.78 16.65
CA ASP A 132 -13.10 -23.66 18.12
C ASP A 132 -11.79 -23.02 18.63
N ALA A 133 -10.66 -23.32 17.99
CA ALA A 133 -9.37 -22.70 18.28
C ALA A 133 -9.41 -21.17 18.08
N LEU A 134 -10.09 -20.69 17.03
CA LEU A 134 -10.29 -19.26 16.82
C LEU A 134 -11.16 -18.64 17.92
N LEU A 135 -12.19 -19.35 18.41
CA LEU A 135 -13.01 -18.87 19.52
C LEU A 135 -12.21 -18.74 20.82
N GLU A 136 -11.35 -19.71 21.13
CA GLU A 136 -10.46 -19.66 22.29
C GLU A 136 -9.46 -18.51 22.16
N ALA A 137 -8.83 -18.37 20.99
CA ALA A 137 -7.92 -17.27 20.71
C ALA A 137 -8.59 -15.90 20.88
N ARG A 138 -9.84 -15.75 20.40
CA ARG A 138 -10.62 -14.51 20.59
C ARG A 138 -10.89 -14.20 22.07
N LYS A 139 -11.20 -15.22 22.87
CA LYS A 139 -11.38 -15.05 24.33
C LYS A 139 -10.10 -14.60 25.01
N GLU A 140 -8.95 -15.16 24.61
CA GLU A 140 -7.66 -14.77 25.15
C GLU A 140 -7.22 -13.38 24.73
N ILE A 141 -7.39 -13.02 23.45
CA ILE A 141 -7.15 -11.67 22.94
C ILE A 141 -8.03 -10.67 23.69
N ALA A 142 -9.28 -11.00 23.99
CA ALA A 142 -10.15 -10.15 24.80
C ALA A 142 -9.66 -10.01 26.25
N ARG A 143 -9.24 -11.10 26.90
CA ARG A 143 -8.66 -11.07 28.26
C ARG A 143 -7.38 -10.27 28.31
N TYR A 144 -6.55 -10.33 27.27
CA TYR A 144 -5.30 -9.59 27.16
C TYR A 144 -5.54 -8.09 26.89
N SER A 145 -6.42 -7.76 25.95
CA SER A 145 -6.58 -6.38 25.46
C SER A 145 -7.43 -5.48 26.36
N LEU A 146 -8.45 -6.01 27.04
CA LEU A 146 -9.36 -5.20 27.86
C LEU A 146 -8.67 -4.51 29.06
N PRO A 147 -7.85 -5.21 29.89
CA PRO A 147 -7.11 -4.56 30.96
C PRO A 147 -6.12 -3.52 30.43
N ARG A 148 -5.47 -3.79 29.29
CA ARG A 148 -4.50 -2.89 28.67
C ARG A 148 -5.14 -1.62 28.14
N ALA A 149 -6.26 -1.74 27.45
CA ALA A 149 -7.03 -0.60 27.00
C ALA A 149 -7.46 0.25 28.21
N LYS A 150 -7.87 -0.37 29.33
CA LYS A 150 -8.19 0.33 30.58
C LYS A 150 -6.98 1.07 31.15
N SER A 151 -5.82 0.42 31.29
CA SER A 151 -4.60 1.03 31.82
C SER A 151 -4.06 2.15 30.92
N ARG A 152 -4.08 1.96 29.60
CA ARG A 152 -3.71 2.99 28.63
C ARG A 152 -4.62 4.21 28.74
N VAL A 153 -5.94 4.01 28.82
CA VAL A 153 -6.89 5.12 28.99
C VAL A 153 -6.71 5.81 30.34
N ALA A 154 -6.40 5.09 31.42
CA ALA A 154 -6.05 5.68 32.71
C ALA A 154 -4.79 6.56 32.60
N ARG A 155 -3.71 6.05 32.00
CA ARG A 155 -2.48 6.83 31.76
C ARG A 155 -2.74 8.07 30.91
N LEU A 156 -3.57 7.98 29.87
CA LEU A 156 -3.96 9.15 29.07
C LEU A 156 -4.76 10.19 29.86
N LYS A 157 -5.56 9.76 30.85
CA LYS A 157 -6.25 10.68 31.77
C LYS A 157 -5.26 11.38 32.69
N ASP A 158 -4.30 10.64 33.25
CA ASP A 158 -3.27 11.21 34.11
C ASP A 158 -2.40 12.21 33.33
N GLU A 159 -2.00 11.87 32.10
CA GLU A 159 -1.30 12.77 31.20
C GLU A 159 -2.10 14.04 30.87
N SER A 160 -3.44 13.94 30.77
CA SER A 160 -4.28 15.12 30.49
C SER A 160 -4.30 16.15 31.61
N THR A 161 -3.86 15.78 32.82
CA THR A 161 -3.75 16.70 33.97
C THR A 161 -2.50 17.58 33.90
N ILE A 162 -1.53 17.23 33.06
CA ILE A 162 -0.26 17.93 32.94
C ILE A 162 -0.47 19.31 32.27
N PRO A 163 0.10 20.40 32.82
CA PRO A 163 -0.03 21.73 32.22
C PRO A 163 0.55 21.82 30.81
N LEU A 164 -0.12 22.54 29.90
CA LEU A 164 0.33 22.70 28.50
C LEU A 164 1.79 23.20 28.37
N ARG A 165 2.25 24.06 29.29
CA ARG A 165 3.61 24.61 29.27
C ARG A 165 4.70 23.54 29.38
N THR A 166 4.48 22.49 30.16
CA THR A 166 5.46 21.39 30.29
C THR A 166 5.49 20.53 29.03
N HIS A 167 4.33 20.27 28.40
CA HIS A 167 4.26 19.61 27.10
C HIS A 167 5.04 20.38 26.02
N VAL A 168 4.85 21.70 25.94
CA VAL A 168 5.56 22.54 24.96
C VAL A 168 7.07 22.51 25.20
N LYS A 169 7.53 22.60 26.47
CA LYS A 169 8.96 22.54 26.81
C LYS A 169 9.56 21.18 26.44
N HIS A 170 8.88 20.08 26.79
CA HIS A 170 9.33 18.73 26.47
C HIS A 170 9.40 18.49 24.97
N ARG A 171 8.37 18.90 24.21
CA ARG A 171 8.32 18.79 22.75
C ARG A 171 9.42 19.60 22.07
N LYS A 172 9.68 20.83 22.54
CA LYS A 172 10.76 21.65 22.00
C LYS A 172 12.12 20.96 22.16
N ALA A 173 12.38 20.41 23.35
CA ALA A 173 13.62 19.65 23.60
C ALA A 173 13.72 18.39 22.73
N ALA A 174 12.63 17.65 22.55
CA ALA A 174 12.60 16.48 21.66
C ALA A 174 12.87 16.88 20.20
N LYS A 175 12.24 17.96 19.72
CA LYS A 175 12.44 18.49 18.36
C LYS A 175 13.88 18.94 18.12
N GLU A 176 14.48 19.63 19.09
CA GLU A 176 15.88 20.07 19.03
C GLU A 176 16.84 18.87 18.97
N LYS A 177 16.58 17.83 19.79
CA LYS A 177 17.33 16.57 19.73
C LYS A 177 17.22 15.91 18.34
N LEU A 178 16.01 15.84 17.78
CA LEU A 178 15.76 15.22 16.46
C LEU A 178 16.41 15.98 15.29
N GLN A 179 16.65 17.29 15.42
CA GLN A 179 17.32 18.07 14.38
C GLN A 179 18.81 17.75 14.24
N GLY A 180 19.43 17.27 15.33
CA GLY A 180 20.83 16.87 15.39
C GLY A 180 21.14 15.48 14.84
N PHE A 181 20.15 14.75 14.30
CA PHE A 181 20.40 13.46 13.67
C PHE A 181 21.19 13.61 12.37
N GLU A 182 22.29 12.88 12.29
CA GLU A 182 23.16 12.77 11.12
C GLU A 182 23.51 11.31 10.84
N LEU A 183 24.13 11.06 9.69
CA LEU A 183 24.54 9.72 9.29
C LEU A 183 25.73 9.28 10.15
N TYR A 184 25.53 8.32 11.06
CA TYR A 184 26.57 7.80 11.92
C TYR A 184 27.40 6.71 11.23
N GLY A 185 26.74 5.79 10.53
CA GLY A 185 27.40 4.64 9.92
C GLY A 185 26.60 4.02 8.79
N SER A 186 27.29 3.30 7.90
CA SER A 186 26.69 2.60 6.76
C SER A 186 27.39 1.27 6.58
N GLN A 187 26.62 0.18 6.51
CA GLN A 187 27.12 -1.19 6.32
C GLN A 187 26.40 -1.85 5.15
N ILE A 188 27.11 -2.66 4.36
CA ILE A 188 26.52 -3.47 3.29
C ILE A 188 25.93 -4.74 3.92
N ALA A 189 24.62 -4.96 3.78
CA ALA A 189 23.93 -6.10 4.40
C ALA A 189 23.61 -7.24 3.41
N GLY A 190 23.88 -7.09 2.12
CA GLY A 190 23.69 -8.17 1.15
C GLY A 190 24.09 -7.81 -0.28
N ASP A 191 24.11 -8.82 -1.15
CA ASP A 191 24.44 -8.65 -2.57
C ASP A 191 23.29 -8.02 -3.37
N ARG A 192 22.06 -8.27 -2.90
CA ARG A 192 20.81 -7.70 -3.39
C ARG A 192 20.28 -6.61 -2.45
N PRO A 193 19.35 -5.75 -2.91
CA PRO A 193 18.68 -4.76 -2.07
C PRO A 193 18.17 -5.32 -0.75
N VAL A 194 18.26 -4.50 0.29
CA VAL A 194 17.75 -4.82 1.64
C VAL A 194 16.32 -4.34 1.70
N SER A 195 15.37 -5.27 1.79
CA SER A 195 13.93 -4.97 1.79
C SER A 195 13.46 -4.29 3.06
N ILE A 196 13.90 -4.80 4.20
CA ILE A 196 13.37 -4.42 5.51
C ILE A 196 14.47 -4.44 6.57
N CYS A 197 14.44 -3.46 7.47
CA CYS A 197 15.28 -3.44 8.66
C CYS A 197 14.41 -3.23 9.91
N ARG A 198 14.71 -3.95 10.99
CA ARG A 198 14.04 -3.79 12.29
C ARG A 198 15.02 -3.88 13.44
N PHE A 199 14.91 -2.98 14.41
CA PHE A 199 15.61 -3.06 15.69
C PHE A 199 15.02 -4.15 16.56
N SER A 200 15.88 -4.84 17.29
CA SER A 200 15.48 -5.64 18.44
C SER A 200 14.91 -4.74 19.54
N PRO A 201 14.04 -5.25 20.43
CA PRO A 201 13.45 -4.48 21.52
C PRO A 201 14.47 -3.87 22.50
N ASP A 202 15.68 -4.45 22.61
CA ASP A 202 16.78 -3.87 23.40
C ASP A 202 17.54 -2.72 22.68
N GLY A 203 17.28 -2.50 21.38
CA GLY A 203 17.97 -1.55 20.53
C GLY A 203 19.43 -1.88 20.19
N GLN A 204 19.93 -3.07 20.56
CA GLN A 204 21.34 -3.47 20.37
C GLN A 204 21.60 -4.21 19.06
N THR A 205 20.57 -4.82 18.46
CA THR A 205 20.69 -5.59 17.22
C THR A 205 19.71 -5.05 16.17
N ILE A 206 20.12 -5.08 14.91
CA ILE A 206 19.25 -4.82 13.75
C ILE A 206 19.16 -6.09 12.94
N ALA A 207 17.94 -6.55 12.66
CA ALA A 207 17.70 -7.59 11.67
C ALA A 207 17.42 -6.94 10.32
N ALA A 208 18.13 -7.38 9.28
CA ALA A 208 18.05 -6.84 7.92
C ALA A 208 17.75 -7.97 6.93
N GLY A 209 16.57 -7.93 6.31
CA GLY A 209 16.13 -8.88 5.29
C GLY A 209 16.55 -8.42 3.89
N ASN A 210 17.03 -9.35 3.06
CA ASN A 210 17.44 -9.04 1.69
C ASN A 210 16.56 -9.74 0.63
N TRP A 211 16.66 -9.27 -0.61
CA TRP A 211 15.95 -9.90 -1.75
C TRP A 211 16.59 -11.21 -2.25
N SER A 212 17.64 -11.70 -1.60
CA SER A 212 18.23 -13.02 -1.86
C SER A 212 17.77 -14.09 -0.87
N GLY A 213 16.84 -13.78 0.04
CA GLY A 213 16.31 -14.73 1.02
C GLY A 213 17.13 -14.88 2.30
N GLY A 214 18.19 -14.09 2.46
CA GLY A 214 19.01 -14.03 3.67
C GLY A 214 18.56 -12.93 4.62
N ILE A 215 18.70 -13.17 5.92
CA ILE A 215 18.46 -12.19 6.97
C ILE A 215 19.76 -12.04 7.77
N LYS A 216 20.35 -10.84 7.77
CA LYS A 216 21.55 -10.56 8.55
C LYS A 216 21.19 -9.88 9.87
N LEU A 217 21.85 -10.29 10.95
CA LEU A 217 21.83 -9.58 12.22
C LEU A 217 23.07 -8.70 12.33
N LEU A 218 22.87 -7.40 12.55
CA LEU A 218 23.92 -6.39 12.71
C LEU A 218 23.91 -5.86 14.13
N THR A 219 25.08 -5.66 14.72
CA THR A 219 25.22 -5.04 16.05
C THR A 219 25.14 -3.52 15.96
N VAL A 220 24.59 -2.87 16.99
CA VAL A 220 24.53 -1.40 17.11
C VAL A 220 25.49 -1.00 18.25
N PRO A 221 26.37 -0.01 18.07
CA PRO A 221 26.45 0.96 16.98
C PRO A 221 27.42 0.62 15.83
N ASN A 222 28.30 -0.37 15.99
CA ASN A 222 29.40 -0.62 15.04
C ASN A 222 28.95 -1.25 13.69
N LEU A 223 27.71 -1.74 13.60
CA LEU A 223 27.16 -2.41 12.42
C LEU A 223 27.95 -3.67 12.00
N GLU A 224 28.57 -4.37 12.94
CA GLU A 224 29.26 -5.63 12.68
C GLU A 224 28.26 -6.78 12.52
N GLU A 225 28.55 -7.71 11.60
CA GLU A 225 27.71 -8.87 11.33
C GLU A 225 27.80 -9.90 12.46
N LYS A 226 26.68 -10.15 13.16
CA LYS A 226 26.58 -11.12 14.25
C LYS A 226 26.19 -12.51 13.77
N ALA A 227 25.18 -12.58 12.90
CA ALA A 227 24.63 -13.84 12.38
C ALA A 227 24.01 -13.63 11.00
N ASN A 228 23.86 -14.72 10.25
CA ASN A 228 23.24 -14.72 8.92
C ASN A 228 22.31 -15.92 8.76
N PHE A 229 21.01 -15.64 8.82
CA PHE A 229 19.95 -16.63 8.68
C PHE A 229 19.63 -16.88 7.22
N LYS A 230 19.64 -18.15 6.82
CA LYS A 230 19.35 -18.59 5.44
C LYS A 230 18.23 -19.61 5.47
N GLY A 231 17.06 -19.21 5.01
CA GLY A 231 15.87 -20.07 4.99
C GLY A 231 14.85 -19.72 3.93
N HIS A 232 14.83 -18.47 3.45
CA HIS A 232 13.98 -18.10 2.33
C HIS A 232 14.68 -18.37 1.01
N THR A 233 13.90 -18.79 0.01
CA THR A 233 14.39 -19.04 -1.35
C THR A 233 14.22 -17.82 -2.25
N ASP A 234 13.20 -17.00 -1.99
CA ASP A 234 12.97 -15.73 -2.68
C ASP A 234 13.16 -14.54 -1.74
N ARG A 235 12.85 -13.33 -2.21
CA ARG A 235 12.99 -12.06 -1.49
C ARG A 235 12.24 -12.06 -0.15
N VAL A 236 12.94 -11.66 0.91
CA VAL A 236 12.33 -11.40 2.20
C VAL A 236 11.45 -10.16 2.10
N GLY A 237 10.18 -10.24 2.49
CA GLY A 237 9.25 -9.11 2.56
C GLY A 237 9.11 -8.61 3.99
N GLY A 238 8.46 -9.42 4.83
CA GLY A 238 8.17 -9.12 6.22
C GLY A 238 9.29 -9.53 7.16
N LEU A 239 9.51 -8.74 8.20
CA LEU A 239 10.43 -9.02 9.29
C LEU A 239 9.90 -8.31 10.53
N ALA A 240 9.75 -9.05 11.62
CA ALA A 240 9.40 -8.48 12.91
C ALA A 240 10.11 -9.23 14.03
N TRP A 241 10.39 -8.51 15.11
CA TRP A 241 10.93 -9.06 16.35
C TRP A 241 9.80 -9.46 17.28
N PHE A 242 10.01 -10.54 18.01
CA PHE A 242 9.14 -10.90 19.11
C PHE A 242 9.18 -9.75 20.14
N PRO A 243 8.03 -9.26 20.65
CA PRO A 243 8.00 -8.08 21.52
C PRO A 243 8.86 -8.19 22.78
N GLY A 244 9.13 -9.42 23.23
CA GLY A 244 10.00 -9.73 24.36
C GLY A 244 11.37 -10.28 24.03
N ALA A 245 11.80 -10.23 22.77
CA ALA A 245 13.11 -10.71 22.36
C ALA A 245 14.21 -9.86 22.99
N THR A 246 15.30 -10.51 23.40
CA THR A 246 16.57 -9.91 23.86
C THR A 246 16.51 -8.97 25.07
N LEU A 247 15.34 -8.79 25.69
CA LEU A 247 15.21 -8.00 26.91
C LEU A 247 15.69 -8.79 28.12
N PRO A 248 16.54 -8.21 29.00
CA PRO A 248 16.98 -8.88 30.23
C PRO A 248 15.84 -9.21 31.21
N SER A 249 14.73 -8.48 31.12
CA SER A 249 13.54 -8.65 31.97
C SER A 249 12.56 -9.69 31.43
N SER A 250 12.82 -10.24 30.24
CA SER A 250 11.94 -11.20 29.57
C SER A 250 12.47 -12.62 29.75
N ASN A 251 11.56 -13.58 29.94
CA ASN A 251 11.89 -15.02 30.05
C ASN A 251 12.17 -15.70 28.70
N VAL A 252 12.26 -14.93 27.61
CA VAL A 252 12.47 -15.45 26.26
C VAL A 252 13.94 -15.80 26.10
N SER A 253 14.24 -17.09 25.98
CA SER A 253 15.60 -17.56 25.70
C SER A 253 15.97 -17.29 24.23
N PRO A 254 17.26 -17.13 23.91
CA PRO A 254 17.71 -16.99 22.52
C PRO A 254 17.40 -18.23 21.65
N SER A 255 17.15 -19.37 22.30
CA SER A 255 16.75 -20.63 21.65
C SER A 255 15.26 -20.70 21.28
N THR A 256 14.42 -19.83 21.84
CA THR A 256 13.00 -19.72 21.46
C THR A 256 12.80 -18.79 20.27
N VAL A 257 11.56 -18.67 19.79
CA VAL A 257 11.21 -17.81 18.67
C VAL A 257 11.45 -16.35 19.06
N ASN A 258 12.41 -15.71 18.41
CA ASN A 258 12.76 -14.31 18.62
C ASN A 258 12.44 -13.43 17.41
N LEU A 259 12.31 -14.04 16.22
CA LEU A 259 12.18 -13.35 14.95
C LEU A 259 11.20 -14.09 14.04
N ILE A 260 10.42 -13.34 13.27
CA ILE A 260 9.58 -13.85 12.20
C ILE A 260 9.94 -13.16 10.89
N SER A 261 9.96 -13.92 9.80
CA SER A 261 10.17 -13.35 8.47
C SER A 261 9.21 -13.96 7.45
N GLY A 262 8.76 -13.13 6.50
CA GLY A 262 7.93 -13.54 5.38
C GLY A 262 8.74 -13.58 4.09
N GLY A 263 8.59 -14.67 3.32
CA GLY A 263 9.26 -14.90 2.04
C GLY A 263 8.42 -14.54 0.82
N GLY A 264 9.09 -14.46 -0.33
CA GLY A 264 8.46 -14.27 -1.64
C GLY A 264 7.71 -15.50 -2.13
N GLU A 265 8.11 -16.66 -1.63
CA GLU A 265 7.56 -17.98 -1.90
C GLU A 265 6.20 -18.26 -1.24
N GLY A 266 5.77 -17.42 -0.29
CA GLY A 266 4.54 -17.61 0.48
C GLY A 266 4.74 -18.16 1.89
N ASP A 267 5.96 -18.62 2.19
CA ASP A 267 6.31 -19.18 3.50
C ASP A 267 6.70 -18.10 4.51
N ILE A 268 6.38 -18.37 5.77
CA ILE A 268 6.77 -17.55 6.92
C ILE A 268 7.65 -18.38 7.83
N ASN A 269 8.86 -17.90 8.12
CA ASN A 269 9.84 -18.61 8.92
C ASN A 269 9.94 -18.01 10.33
N LEU A 270 9.98 -18.88 11.34
CA LEU A 270 10.24 -18.53 12.73
C LEU A 270 11.70 -18.82 13.07
N TRP A 271 12.37 -17.89 13.72
CA TRP A 271 13.82 -17.95 13.96
C TRP A 271 14.17 -17.89 15.44
N ALA A 272 15.10 -18.75 15.83
CA ALA A 272 15.90 -18.58 17.04
C ALA A 272 17.12 -17.71 16.75
N LEU A 273 17.73 -17.14 17.79
CA LEU A 273 19.00 -16.40 17.66
C LEU A 273 20.21 -17.32 17.67
N ASP A 274 20.07 -18.54 18.22
CA ASP A 274 21.17 -19.50 18.36
C ASP A 274 21.39 -20.36 17.11
N GLN A 275 20.41 -20.41 16.19
CA GLN A 275 20.42 -21.32 15.04
C GLN A 275 20.36 -20.55 13.73
N ASP A 276 21.18 -20.98 12.75
CA ASP A 276 21.18 -20.40 11.41
C ASP A 276 20.03 -20.87 10.50
N LYS A 277 19.25 -21.84 10.99
CA LYS A 277 18.09 -22.44 10.31
C LYS A 277 16.79 -22.05 11.03
N PRO A 278 15.65 -21.99 10.30
CA PRO A 278 14.38 -21.68 10.92
C PRO A 278 13.95 -22.80 11.86
N LEU A 279 13.33 -22.44 12.98
CA LEU A 279 12.72 -23.35 13.95
C LEU A 279 11.50 -24.06 13.35
N ALA A 280 10.64 -23.27 12.70
CA ALA A 280 9.42 -23.73 12.06
C ALA A 280 9.09 -22.84 10.86
N THR A 281 8.37 -23.41 9.91
CA THR A 281 7.89 -22.74 8.71
C THR A 281 6.36 -22.85 8.67
N LEU A 282 5.68 -21.71 8.60
CA LEU A 282 4.24 -21.61 8.42
C LEU A 282 3.98 -21.45 6.92
N SER A 283 3.31 -22.43 6.33
CA SER A 283 2.90 -22.43 4.93
C SER A 283 1.39 -22.36 4.82
N GLY A 284 0.89 -21.58 3.87
CA GLY A 284 -0.55 -21.46 3.62
C GLY A 284 -0.89 -20.39 2.59
N HIS A 285 -0.09 -19.33 2.50
CA HIS A 285 -0.26 -18.31 1.46
C HIS A 285 0.11 -18.86 0.08
N SER A 286 -0.70 -18.52 -0.94
CA SER A 286 -0.40 -18.85 -2.34
C SER A 286 0.46 -17.78 -3.02
N GLY A 287 0.42 -16.56 -2.50
CA GLY A 287 1.18 -15.40 -2.98
C GLY A 287 2.32 -15.01 -2.05
N ARG A 288 3.10 -14.02 -2.50
CA ARG A 288 4.20 -13.43 -1.73
C ARG A 288 3.70 -12.81 -0.42
N VAL A 289 4.39 -13.12 0.68
CA VAL A 289 4.18 -12.44 1.97
C VAL A 289 4.96 -11.12 1.99
N CYS A 290 4.25 -10.02 2.19
CA CYS A 290 4.82 -8.67 2.12
C CYS A 290 5.25 -8.12 3.47
N ARG A 291 4.41 -8.23 4.48
CA ARG A 291 4.69 -7.79 5.86
C ARG A 291 4.21 -8.84 6.84
N THR A 292 4.94 -8.97 7.93
CA THR A 292 4.64 -9.83 9.08
C THR A 292 4.78 -9.00 10.33
N GLU A 293 3.89 -9.22 11.30
CA GLU A 293 3.94 -8.53 12.60
C GLU A 293 3.52 -9.48 13.71
N PHE A 294 4.12 -9.34 14.89
CA PHE A 294 3.69 -10.08 16.08
C PHE A 294 2.55 -9.35 16.77
N HIS A 295 1.60 -10.11 17.28
CA HIS A 295 0.64 -9.60 18.23
C HIS A 295 1.38 -9.21 19.53
N PRO A 296 1.00 -8.12 20.24
CA PRO A 296 1.68 -7.70 21.47
C PRO A 296 1.75 -8.75 22.59
N SER A 297 0.86 -9.76 22.57
CA SER A 297 0.92 -10.89 23.51
C SER A 297 2.06 -11.87 23.23
N GLY A 298 2.65 -11.82 22.03
CA GLY A 298 3.67 -12.76 21.57
C GLY A 298 3.15 -14.13 21.13
N ARG A 299 1.90 -14.50 21.45
CA ARG A 299 1.34 -15.81 21.06
C ARG A 299 0.93 -15.90 19.59
N TYR A 300 0.49 -14.79 19.02
CA TYR A 300 -0.01 -14.74 17.64
C TYR A 300 0.89 -13.92 16.73
N ALA A 301 0.88 -14.25 15.45
CA ALA A 301 1.49 -13.46 14.39
C ALA A 301 0.49 -13.21 13.27
N ALA A 302 0.58 -12.05 12.62
CA ALA A 302 -0.18 -11.77 11.41
C ALA A 302 0.74 -11.67 10.19
N SER A 303 0.20 -12.08 9.05
CA SER A 303 0.87 -11.99 7.76
C SER A 303 -0.03 -11.36 6.71
N ALA A 304 0.55 -10.47 5.92
CA ALA A 304 -0.07 -9.82 4.76
C ALA A 304 0.46 -10.44 3.47
N SER A 305 -0.41 -10.83 2.55
CA SER A 305 -0.02 -11.50 1.31
C SER A 305 -0.66 -10.93 0.06
N PHE A 306 -0.01 -11.24 -1.07
CA PHE A 306 -0.50 -10.96 -2.42
C PHE A 306 -1.67 -11.85 -2.84
N ASP A 307 -2.08 -12.82 -2.02
CA ASP A 307 -3.31 -13.59 -2.25
C ASP A 307 -4.60 -12.83 -1.87
N THR A 308 -4.52 -11.51 -1.68
CA THR A 308 -5.61 -10.61 -1.23
C THR A 308 -6.09 -10.84 0.20
N THR A 309 -5.48 -11.79 0.91
CA THR A 309 -5.81 -12.12 2.29
C THR A 309 -4.73 -11.65 3.26
N TRP A 310 -5.14 -11.43 4.50
CA TRP A 310 -4.21 -11.48 5.62
C TRP A 310 -4.63 -12.61 6.55
N ARG A 311 -3.64 -13.25 7.19
CA ARG A 311 -3.86 -14.40 8.06
C ARG A 311 -3.36 -14.12 9.47
N LEU A 312 -4.02 -14.74 10.45
CA LEU A 312 -3.58 -14.80 11.84
C LEU A 312 -3.11 -16.22 12.13
N TRP A 313 -1.90 -16.34 12.67
CA TRP A 313 -1.25 -17.59 13.03
C TRP A 313 -1.12 -17.71 14.54
N ASP A 314 -1.31 -18.91 15.05
CA ASP A 314 -0.89 -19.28 16.40
C ASP A 314 0.52 -19.86 16.37
N LEU A 315 1.42 -19.29 17.16
CA LEU A 315 2.83 -19.66 17.15
C LEU A 315 3.11 -20.91 17.97
N GLU A 316 2.24 -21.24 18.92
CA GLU A 316 2.39 -22.46 19.75
C GLU A 316 2.00 -23.70 18.95
N THR A 317 0.86 -23.65 18.25
CA THR A 317 0.37 -24.76 17.44
C THR A 317 0.87 -24.72 16.00
N THR A 318 1.45 -23.60 15.56
CA THR A 318 1.88 -23.35 14.16
C THR A 318 0.75 -23.52 13.14
N GLN A 319 -0.49 -23.23 13.55
CA GLN A 319 -1.69 -23.33 12.71
C GLN A 319 -2.24 -21.96 12.34
N GLU A 320 -2.93 -21.88 11.20
CA GLU A 320 -3.72 -20.70 10.86
C GLU A 320 -5.02 -20.68 11.69
N LEU A 321 -5.32 -19.55 12.30
CA LEU A 321 -6.53 -19.35 13.10
C LEU A 321 -7.61 -18.58 12.32
N LEU A 322 -7.18 -17.56 11.57
CA LEU A 322 -8.07 -16.66 10.85
C LEU A 322 -7.51 -16.42 9.45
N LEU A 323 -8.36 -16.64 8.45
CA LEU A 323 -8.17 -16.16 7.10
C LEU A 323 -9.16 -15.02 6.88
N GLN A 324 -8.65 -13.83 6.57
CA GLN A 324 -9.50 -12.67 6.39
C GLN A 324 -9.39 -12.13 4.97
N GLU A 325 -10.51 -12.18 4.28
CA GLU A 325 -10.76 -11.53 3.01
C GLU A 325 -11.41 -10.16 3.22
N GLY A 326 -11.21 -9.28 2.25
CA GLY A 326 -11.89 -8.00 2.19
C GLY A 326 -11.27 -7.07 1.15
N HIS A 327 -9.96 -7.11 0.96
CA HIS A 327 -9.31 -6.27 -0.05
C HIS A 327 -9.60 -6.78 -1.45
N SER A 328 -9.90 -5.87 -2.39
CA SER A 328 -10.15 -6.23 -3.79
C SER A 328 -8.86 -6.52 -4.56
N ARG A 329 -7.71 -6.18 -3.95
CA ARG A 329 -6.35 -6.40 -4.45
C ARG A 329 -5.46 -6.88 -3.31
N GLU A 330 -4.18 -7.07 -3.61
CA GLU A 330 -3.17 -7.60 -2.70
C GLU A 330 -3.05 -6.80 -1.40
N VAL A 331 -2.82 -7.49 -0.28
CA VAL A 331 -2.55 -6.85 1.02
C VAL A 331 -1.05 -6.69 1.21
N TYR A 332 -0.59 -5.45 1.38
CA TYR A 332 0.84 -5.16 1.49
C TYR A 332 1.28 -4.97 2.94
N ALA A 333 0.53 -4.20 3.72
CA ALA A 333 0.88 -3.81 5.07
C ALA A 333 -0.13 -4.35 6.09
N VAL A 334 0.38 -4.80 7.23
CA VAL A 334 -0.39 -5.17 8.41
C VAL A 334 0.32 -4.60 9.63
N SER A 335 -0.45 -4.09 10.60
CA SER A 335 0.09 -3.69 11.90
C SER A 335 -0.96 -3.84 13.01
N PHE A 336 -0.51 -4.29 14.19
CA PHE A 336 -1.34 -4.46 15.37
C PHE A 336 -1.41 -3.17 16.18
N ASN A 337 -2.57 -2.94 16.80
CA ASN A 337 -2.67 -1.94 17.85
C ASN A 337 -1.86 -2.40 19.08
N ASN A 338 -1.29 -1.46 19.82
CA ASN A 338 -0.47 -1.74 21.01
C ASN A 338 -1.24 -2.49 22.11
N ASP A 339 -2.57 -2.36 22.16
CA ASP A 339 -3.40 -3.12 23.11
C ASP A 339 -3.66 -4.57 22.67
N GLY A 340 -3.43 -4.89 21.39
CA GLY A 340 -3.77 -6.19 20.80
C GLY A 340 -5.25 -6.39 20.44
N SER A 341 -6.11 -5.37 20.57
CA SER A 341 -7.53 -5.54 20.22
C SER A 341 -7.81 -5.44 18.72
N LEU A 342 -7.08 -4.55 18.03
CA LEU A 342 -7.34 -4.18 16.64
C LEU A 342 -6.11 -4.50 15.77
N LEU A 343 -6.37 -4.77 14.50
CA LEU A 343 -5.37 -4.93 13.46
C LEU A 343 -5.71 -3.98 12.30
N ALA A 344 -4.73 -3.24 11.80
CA ALA A 344 -4.87 -2.44 10.58
C ALA A 344 -4.22 -3.19 9.41
N SER A 345 -4.93 -3.29 8.30
CA SER A 345 -4.42 -3.81 7.02
C SER A 345 -4.48 -2.73 5.95
N GLY A 346 -3.55 -2.78 5.01
CA GLY A 346 -3.42 -1.81 3.90
C GLY A 346 -3.10 -2.54 2.62
N GLY A 347 -3.92 -2.31 1.60
CA GLY A 347 -3.84 -3.01 0.33
C GLY A 347 -3.41 -2.14 -0.84
N TYR A 348 -3.25 -2.82 -1.97
CA TYR A 348 -3.09 -2.23 -3.29
C TYR A 348 -4.42 -1.73 -3.87
N ASP A 349 -5.52 -1.94 -3.17
CA ASP A 349 -6.84 -1.37 -3.44
C ASP A 349 -6.96 0.09 -2.96
N SER A 350 -5.85 0.71 -2.55
CA SER A 350 -5.75 2.07 -1.97
C SER A 350 -6.55 2.29 -0.68
N ASN A 351 -7.17 1.24 -0.16
CA ASN A 351 -8.00 1.28 1.03
C ASN A 351 -7.25 0.61 2.19
N GLY A 352 -7.29 1.27 3.35
CA GLY A 352 -6.93 0.61 4.60
C GLY A 352 -8.18 0.05 5.27
N ARG A 353 -8.04 -1.01 6.05
CA ARG A 353 -9.12 -1.51 6.90
C ARG A 353 -8.62 -1.73 8.31
N ILE A 354 -9.49 -1.45 9.28
CA ILE A 354 -9.24 -1.74 10.68
C ILE A 354 -10.19 -2.86 11.10
N TRP A 355 -9.61 -3.95 11.59
CA TRP A 355 -10.28 -5.17 11.99
C TRP A 355 -10.26 -5.29 13.51
N ASP A 356 -11.37 -5.73 14.09
CA ASP A 356 -11.41 -6.17 15.48
C ASP A 356 -11.19 -7.67 15.55
N LEU A 357 -10.09 -8.09 16.15
CA LEU A 357 -9.69 -9.51 16.20
C LEU A 357 -10.67 -10.35 17.01
N ARG A 358 -11.38 -9.74 17.97
CA ARG A 358 -12.31 -10.45 18.87
C ARG A 358 -13.62 -10.78 18.18
N THR A 359 -14.07 -9.91 17.27
CA THR A 359 -15.35 -10.06 16.56
C THR A 359 -15.16 -10.54 15.12
N GLY A 360 -13.99 -10.33 14.54
CA GLY A 360 -13.70 -10.60 13.12
C GLY A 360 -14.29 -9.56 12.16
N ARG A 361 -14.88 -8.47 12.68
CA ARG A 361 -15.54 -7.45 11.85
C ARG A 361 -14.61 -6.29 11.52
N THR A 362 -14.88 -5.65 10.39
CA THR A 362 -14.30 -4.35 10.06
C THR A 362 -14.92 -3.28 10.95
N VAL A 363 -14.09 -2.54 11.67
CA VAL A 363 -14.52 -1.41 12.51
C VAL A 363 -14.57 -0.13 11.69
N MET A 364 -13.57 0.07 10.83
CA MET A 364 -13.40 1.29 10.06
C MET A 364 -12.71 0.99 8.74
N ILE A 365 -13.21 1.58 7.66
CA ILE A 365 -12.55 1.62 6.36
C ILE A 365 -11.81 2.95 6.24
N LEU A 366 -10.52 2.90 5.92
CA LEU A 366 -9.63 4.05 5.75
C LEU A 366 -9.59 4.40 4.26
N GLU A 367 -10.67 5.01 3.76
CA GLU A 367 -10.77 5.45 2.37
C GLU A 367 -10.28 6.89 2.22
N GLY A 368 -9.32 7.08 1.32
CA GLY A 368 -8.90 8.41 0.94
C GLY A 368 -7.58 8.48 0.18
N HIS A 369 -6.76 7.44 0.20
CA HIS A 369 -5.57 7.39 -0.65
C HIS A 369 -5.96 7.16 -2.10
N ILE A 370 -5.19 7.72 -3.03
CA ILE A 370 -5.43 7.56 -4.48
C ILE A 370 -4.64 6.36 -5.03
N ARG A 371 -3.55 5.99 -4.35
CA ARG A 371 -2.64 4.90 -4.73
C ARG A 371 -2.51 3.88 -3.60
N GLU A 372 -1.81 2.80 -3.89
CA GLU A 372 -1.55 1.67 -3.01
C GLU A 372 -0.97 2.09 -1.67
N ILE A 373 -1.33 1.41 -0.59
CA ILE A 373 -0.79 1.64 0.76
C ILE A 373 0.38 0.70 0.99
N TYR A 374 1.58 1.24 1.24
CA TYR A 374 2.80 0.45 1.47
C TYR A 374 3.21 0.37 2.94
N GLY A 375 2.78 1.32 3.77
CA GLY A 375 3.15 1.39 5.18
C GLY A 375 1.94 1.70 6.06
N LEU A 376 1.84 0.98 7.18
CA LEU A 376 0.89 1.22 8.24
C LEU A 376 1.59 1.10 9.58
N ASP A 377 1.28 2.02 10.51
CA ASP A 377 1.69 1.87 11.90
C ASP A 377 0.69 2.56 12.84
N TRP A 378 0.58 2.00 14.04
CA TRP A 378 -0.28 2.50 15.10
C TRP A 378 0.43 3.54 15.97
N GLY A 379 -0.28 4.57 16.38
CA GLY A 379 0.21 5.46 17.43
C GLY A 379 0.21 4.76 18.79
N VAL A 380 1.12 5.15 19.68
CA VAL A 380 1.20 4.61 21.05
C VAL A 380 -0.05 4.90 21.88
N ASP A 381 -0.80 5.94 21.48
CA ASP A 381 -2.06 6.28 22.09
C ASP A 381 -3.17 5.27 21.81
N GLY A 382 -3.00 4.38 20.83
CA GLY A 382 -3.92 3.30 20.47
C GLY A 382 -5.21 3.73 19.76
N TYR A 383 -5.34 5.02 19.39
CA TYR A 383 -6.47 5.53 18.61
C TYR A 383 -6.08 6.23 17.30
N ARG A 384 -4.79 6.58 17.12
CA ARG A 384 -4.26 7.17 15.89
C ARG A 384 -3.63 6.07 15.04
N VAL A 385 -3.89 6.07 13.74
CA VAL A 385 -3.25 5.17 12.75
C VAL A 385 -2.64 6.01 11.65
N LEU A 386 -1.39 5.71 11.27
CA LEU A 386 -0.75 6.31 10.09
C LEU A 386 -0.78 5.34 8.93
N SER A 387 -1.02 5.88 7.75
CA SER A 387 -1.02 5.15 6.48
C SER A 387 -0.20 5.93 5.46
N GLY A 388 0.75 5.26 4.81
CA GLY A 388 1.59 5.81 3.75
C GLY A 388 1.28 5.17 2.43
N SER A 389 1.08 6.01 1.42
CA SER A 389 0.67 5.59 0.09
C SER A 389 1.72 5.90 -0.97
N GLY A 390 1.57 5.24 -2.12
CA GLY A 390 2.29 5.50 -3.36
C GLY A 390 2.03 6.88 -3.98
N ASP A 391 1.10 7.65 -3.42
CA ASP A 391 0.86 9.05 -3.78
C ASP A 391 1.85 10.03 -3.12
N GLY A 392 2.69 9.55 -2.19
CA GLY A 392 3.65 10.36 -1.44
C GLY A 392 3.06 11.03 -0.19
N TRP A 393 1.79 10.74 0.11
CA TRP A 393 1.10 11.26 1.28
C TRP A 393 1.08 10.26 2.43
N VAL A 394 1.15 10.82 3.63
CA VAL A 394 0.90 10.12 4.88
C VAL A 394 -0.38 10.67 5.49
N LYS A 395 -1.36 9.81 5.72
CA LYS A 395 -2.63 10.19 6.33
C LYS A 395 -2.73 9.64 7.74
N CYS A 396 -3.20 10.48 8.66
CA CYS A 396 -3.51 10.10 10.03
C CYS A 396 -5.01 9.93 10.22
N TRP A 397 -5.39 8.79 10.76
CA TRP A 397 -6.76 8.41 11.05
C TRP A 397 -6.99 8.39 12.55
N ASP A 398 -8.09 8.98 13.01
CA ASP A 398 -8.54 8.88 14.39
C ASP A 398 -9.74 7.95 14.48
N LEU A 399 -9.58 6.87 15.22
CA LEU A 399 -10.60 5.85 15.46
C LEU A 399 -11.78 6.35 16.30
N ARG A 400 -11.57 7.33 17.18
CA ARG A 400 -12.65 7.86 18.03
C ARG A 400 -13.61 8.73 17.23
N GLN A 401 -13.07 9.43 16.23
CA GLN A 401 -13.83 10.31 15.36
C GLN A 401 -14.22 9.65 14.04
N VAL A 402 -13.70 8.43 13.78
CA VAL A 402 -13.90 7.66 12.54
C VAL A 402 -13.67 8.54 11.31
N ARG A 403 -12.57 9.30 11.30
CA ARG A 403 -12.23 10.19 10.19
C ARG A 403 -10.73 10.38 10.01
N CYS A 404 -10.35 10.82 8.81
CA CYS A 404 -9.03 11.36 8.56
C CYS A 404 -8.88 12.68 9.32
N THR A 405 -7.86 12.77 10.18
CA THR A 405 -7.56 14.01 10.92
C THR A 405 -6.70 14.96 10.10
N GLY A 406 -5.79 14.42 9.27
CA GLY A 406 -4.92 15.20 8.43
C GLY A 406 -4.08 14.34 7.48
N GLY A 407 -3.60 14.98 6.42
CA GLY A 407 -2.66 14.41 5.46
C GLY A 407 -1.40 15.28 5.37
N ILE A 408 -0.26 14.62 5.23
CA ILE A 408 1.06 15.24 5.11
C ILE A 408 1.64 14.81 3.77
N GLY A 409 2.08 15.76 2.95
CA GLY A 409 2.94 15.48 1.81
C GLY A 409 4.33 15.11 2.33
N ALA A 410 4.57 13.81 2.54
CA ALA A 410 5.77 13.36 3.23
C ALA A 410 6.97 13.24 2.32
N HIS A 411 6.78 12.79 1.08
CA HIS A 411 7.84 12.54 0.11
C HIS A 411 7.45 13.04 -1.28
N LYS A 412 8.45 13.28 -2.14
CA LYS A 412 8.20 13.62 -3.56
C LYS A 412 7.74 12.42 -4.39
N SER A 413 7.99 11.22 -3.87
CA SER A 413 7.66 9.93 -4.47
C SER A 413 6.93 9.07 -3.45
N VAL A 414 6.78 7.78 -3.74
CA VAL A 414 6.15 6.77 -2.90
C VAL A 414 6.72 6.79 -1.47
N VAL A 415 5.83 6.71 -0.48
CA VAL A 415 6.20 6.40 0.91
C VAL A 415 6.31 4.88 1.04
N SER A 416 7.47 4.37 1.42
CA SER A 416 7.78 2.93 1.45
C SER A 416 7.51 2.27 2.80
N ASP A 417 7.80 2.97 3.90
CA ASP A 417 7.59 2.48 5.26
C ASP A 417 7.42 3.67 6.21
N LEU A 418 6.77 3.40 7.33
CA LEU A 418 6.41 4.37 8.35
C LEU A 418 6.55 3.71 9.71
N ARG A 419 7.18 4.42 10.65
CA ARG A 419 7.24 3.99 12.03
C ARG A 419 7.02 5.14 12.99
N TRP A 420 6.08 4.95 13.90
CA TRP A 420 5.88 5.78 15.06
C TRP A 420 6.95 5.45 16.09
N TYR A 421 7.47 6.46 16.78
CA TYR A 421 8.32 6.22 17.93
C TYR A 421 7.53 5.57 19.07
N LYS A 422 7.77 4.28 19.34
CA LYS A 422 7.08 3.49 20.37
C LYS A 422 7.68 3.68 21.76
N GLY A 423 9.01 3.80 21.83
CA GLY A 423 9.77 4.16 23.02
C GLY A 423 9.84 3.07 24.08
N ALA A 424 10.85 3.12 24.97
CA ALA A 424 11.08 2.06 25.97
C ALA A 424 9.88 1.80 26.91
N GLU A 425 8.97 2.76 27.06
CA GLU A 425 7.72 2.58 27.81
C GLU A 425 6.76 1.59 27.14
N SER A 426 6.88 1.34 25.83
CA SER A 426 6.10 0.30 25.16
C SER A 426 6.58 -1.12 25.44
N VAL A 427 7.71 -1.27 26.12
CA VAL A 427 8.29 -2.56 26.46
C VAL A 427 7.74 -3.10 27.79
N SER A 428 7.05 -2.25 28.57
CA SER A 428 6.28 -2.62 29.76
C SER A 428 5.06 -3.51 29.48
N PHE A 429 4.91 -3.97 28.24
CA PHE A 429 3.71 -4.62 27.71
C PHE A 429 3.85 -6.14 27.58
N LEU A 430 4.83 -6.77 28.23
CA LEU A 430 4.96 -8.24 28.28
C LEU A 430 4.39 -8.80 29.57
N PRO A 431 3.81 -10.02 29.56
CA PRO A 431 3.50 -10.72 30.80
C PRO A 431 4.79 -10.98 31.57
N SER A 432 4.79 -10.64 32.85
CA SER A 432 5.91 -10.89 33.75
C SER A 432 5.89 -12.32 34.29
N VAL A 433 7.01 -12.71 34.87
CA VAL A 433 7.40 -14.06 35.30
C VAL A 433 6.36 -14.75 36.21
N ASP A 434 5.50 -13.99 36.91
CA ASP A 434 4.58 -14.54 37.90
C ASP A 434 3.21 -14.96 37.34
N GLY A 435 2.99 -14.90 36.01
CA GLY A 435 1.67 -15.16 35.43
C GLY A 435 0.60 -14.11 35.80
N ASN A 436 0.99 -13.10 36.60
CA ASN A 436 0.30 -11.84 36.69
C ASN A 436 0.59 -11.04 35.42
N MET A 437 -0.48 -10.46 34.86
CA MET A 437 -0.31 -9.30 33.99
C MET A 437 0.37 -8.24 34.84
N ASP A 438 1.68 -8.05 34.67
CA ASP A 438 2.34 -6.86 35.20
C ASP A 438 1.76 -5.66 34.46
N VAL A 439 0.77 -5.06 35.12
CA VAL A 439 0.30 -3.71 34.85
C VAL A 439 1.40 -2.70 35.21
N ASP A 440 2.49 -3.14 35.84
CA ASP A 440 3.53 -2.29 36.40
C ASP A 440 4.92 -2.71 35.90
N GLY A 441 5.21 -2.42 34.63
CA GLY A 441 6.60 -2.17 34.23
C GLY A 441 7.04 -0.89 34.91
N ALA A 442 7.50 -1.01 36.16
CA ALA A 442 7.80 0.10 37.05
C ALA A 442 6.71 1.19 36.99
N ALA A 443 5.75 1.10 37.90
CA ALA A 443 5.41 2.32 38.61
C ALA A 443 6.74 2.99 38.95
N SER A 444 7.09 4.05 38.20
CA SER A 444 7.94 5.10 38.74
C SER A 444 7.39 5.27 40.13
N VAL A 445 8.17 4.90 41.15
CA VAL A 445 7.78 4.93 42.55
C VAL A 445 6.88 6.14 42.70
N ASN A 446 5.57 5.89 42.79
CA ASN A 446 4.56 6.93 42.93
C ASN A 446 4.77 7.42 44.35
N THR A 447 5.85 8.17 44.52
CA THR A 447 5.93 9.21 45.51
C THR A 447 4.75 10.10 45.16
N PRO A 448 3.74 10.22 46.05
CA PRO A 448 2.50 10.92 45.75
C PRO A 448 2.68 12.39 45.32
N ASP A 449 3.91 12.91 45.43
CA ASP A 449 4.31 14.29 45.18
C ASP A 449 5.23 14.49 43.95
N ALA A 450 5.54 13.45 43.16
CA ALA A 450 6.35 13.63 41.94
C ALA A 450 5.47 14.15 40.77
N PRO A 451 5.83 15.26 40.11
CA PRO A 451 5.05 15.78 38.98
C PRO A 451 5.06 14.80 37.81
N VAL A 452 3.88 14.40 37.34
CA VAL A 452 3.70 13.52 36.17
C VAL A 452 4.38 14.16 34.96
N GLN A 453 5.35 13.45 34.37
CA GLN A 453 6.07 13.93 33.18
C GLN A 453 5.34 13.51 31.91
N PRO A 454 5.40 14.32 30.85
CA PRO A 454 4.83 13.94 29.55
C PRO A 454 5.58 12.73 28.98
N LYS A 455 4.84 11.80 28.38
CA LYS A 455 5.44 10.64 27.72
C LYS A 455 6.42 11.04 26.61
N LYS A 456 7.49 10.26 26.48
CA LYS A 456 8.44 10.36 25.35
C LYS A 456 7.93 9.61 24.13
N SER A 457 7.28 8.48 24.38
CA SER A 457 6.62 7.67 23.36
C SER A 457 5.59 8.49 22.57
N GLY A 458 5.43 8.17 21.29
CA GLY A 458 4.41 8.79 20.47
C GLY A 458 4.70 10.22 19.99
N THR A 459 5.86 10.81 20.31
CA THR A 459 6.15 12.24 20.05
C THR A 459 6.48 12.57 18.59
N PHE A 460 7.07 11.62 17.86
CA PHE A 460 7.42 11.77 16.46
C PHE A 460 7.24 10.45 15.72
N PHE A 461 7.23 10.52 14.41
CA PHE A 461 7.29 9.36 13.54
C PHE A 461 8.27 9.62 12.41
N VAL A 462 8.73 8.54 11.80
CA VAL A 462 9.69 8.54 10.70
C VAL A 462 9.02 7.91 9.49
N SER A 463 9.24 8.48 8.32
CA SER A 463 8.84 7.91 7.04
C SER A 463 10.04 7.76 6.12
N SER A 464 10.06 6.67 5.37
CA SER A 464 10.98 6.47 4.25
C SER A 464 10.26 6.62 2.93
N GLY A 465 10.97 7.11 1.92
CA GLY A 465 10.43 7.22 0.57
C GLY A 465 11.42 6.88 -0.53
N PHE A 466 10.88 6.75 -1.74
CA PHE A 466 11.67 6.50 -2.95
C PHE A 466 12.38 7.75 -3.48
N ASP A 467 12.27 8.88 -2.76
CA ASP A 467 13.04 10.10 -3.00
C ASP A 467 14.42 10.09 -2.32
N LYS A 468 14.86 8.92 -1.83
CA LYS A 468 16.16 8.65 -1.16
C LYS A 468 16.31 9.30 0.21
N ASN A 469 15.24 9.90 0.72
CA ASN A 469 15.23 10.58 2.00
C ASN A 469 14.48 9.78 3.04
N VAL A 470 14.89 9.98 4.29
CA VAL A 470 14.15 9.57 5.47
C VAL A 470 13.72 10.84 6.21
N ASN A 471 12.42 11.03 6.39
CA ASN A 471 11.87 12.25 6.95
C ASN A 471 11.36 12.01 8.37
N ILE A 472 11.74 12.89 9.29
CA ILE A 472 11.28 12.88 10.69
C ILE A 472 10.19 13.93 10.84
N PHE A 473 9.02 13.53 11.33
CA PHE A 473 7.87 14.39 11.52
C PHE A 473 7.43 14.44 12.98
N SER A 474 6.96 15.60 13.43
CA SER A 474 6.28 15.74 14.72
C SER A 474 4.89 15.11 14.64
N ALA A 475 4.50 14.33 15.64
CA ALA A 475 3.23 13.61 15.65
C ALA A 475 2.00 14.46 16.00
N ASP A 476 2.21 15.69 16.51
CA ASP A 476 1.12 16.58 16.93
C ASP A 476 0.90 17.72 15.93
N ASP A 477 1.99 18.43 15.57
CA ASP A 477 1.93 19.53 14.60
C ASP A 477 2.01 19.05 13.15
N TRP A 478 2.29 17.76 12.94
CA TRP A 478 2.49 17.15 11.62
C TRP A 478 3.58 17.84 10.77
N SER A 479 4.45 18.63 11.43
CA SER A 479 5.50 19.40 10.79
C SER A 479 6.74 18.55 10.55
N LEU A 480 7.38 18.72 9.38
CA LEU A 480 8.70 18.18 9.11
C LEU A 480 9.74 18.77 10.08
N VAL A 481 10.47 17.91 10.77
CA VAL A 481 11.54 18.28 11.70
C VAL A 481 12.89 18.27 10.99
N LYS A 482 13.21 17.17 10.31
CA LYS A 482 14.49 16.94 9.62
C LYS A 482 14.28 15.96 8.46
N SER A 483 14.97 16.23 7.35
CA SER A 483 15.13 15.30 6.24
C SER A 483 16.54 14.73 6.28
N LEU A 484 16.65 13.42 6.40
CA LEU A 484 17.91 12.68 6.42
C LEU A 484 18.21 12.19 5.01
N SER A 485 19.16 12.84 4.35
CA SER A 485 19.63 12.50 3.00
C SER A 485 21.00 11.85 3.08
N GLY A 486 21.13 10.63 2.57
CA GLY A 486 22.40 9.89 2.58
C GLY A 486 22.37 8.55 1.86
N HIS A 487 21.20 8.12 1.39
CA HIS A 487 21.07 6.96 0.50
C HIS A 487 21.36 7.35 -0.95
N SER A 488 22.03 6.46 -1.68
CA SER A 488 22.25 6.62 -3.12
C SER A 488 21.07 6.12 -3.96
N GLY A 489 20.28 5.20 -3.39
CA GLY A 489 19.08 4.62 -3.99
C GLY A 489 17.82 4.83 -3.14
N ASN A 490 16.72 4.21 -3.56
CA ASN A 490 15.43 4.33 -2.90
C ASN A 490 15.46 3.67 -1.52
N VAL A 491 14.87 4.32 -0.52
CA VAL A 491 14.77 3.77 0.84
C VAL A 491 13.53 2.86 0.90
N LEU A 492 13.72 1.61 1.31
CA LEU A 492 12.69 0.58 1.32
C LEU A 492 12.03 0.44 2.71
N SER A 493 12.81 0.60 3.78
CA SER A 493 12.29 0.50 5.14
C SER A 493 13.08 1.37 6.11
N THR A 494 12.40 1.74 7.19
CA THR A 494 12.94 2.48 8.31
C THR A 494 12.42 1.90 9.62
N ASP A 495 13.24 2.04 10.65
CA ASP A 495 12.88 1.69 12.02
C ASP A 495 13.55 2.62 13.04
N ILE A 496 12.96 2.71 14.23
CA ILE A 496 13.41 3.61 15.29
C ILE A 496 13.76 2.78 16.51
N SER A 497 14.91 3.05 17.11
CA SER A 497 15.27 2.44 18.40
C SER A 497 14.42 3.04 19.53
N ASP A 498 13.98 2.19 20.46
CA ASP A 498 13.18 2.58 21.63
C ASP A 498 13.85 3.63 22.52
N ASP A 499 15.18 3.73 22.45
CA ASP A 499 16.02 4.68 23.18
C ASP A 499 16.05 6.11 22.59
N THR A 500 15.41 6.38 21.45
CA THR A 500 15.52 7.63 20.65
C THR A 500 16.93 8.00 20.21
N LYS A 501 17.91 7.11 20.35
CA LYS A 501 19.30 7.42 19.97
C LYS A 501 19.55 7.15 18.50
N TRP A 502 18.89 6.13 17.96
CA TRP A 502 19.19 5.58 16.66
C TRP A 502 17.92 5.47 15.79
N ILE A 503 18.08 5.80 14.52
CA ILE A 503 17.14 5.48 13.45
C ILE A 503 17.92 4.61 12.46
N ALA A 504 17.35 3.49 12.03
CA ALA A 504 17.92 2.64 11.02
C ALA A 504 17.11 2.79 9.73
N SER A 505 17.80 2.77 8.60
CA SER A 505 17.15 2.76 7.29
C SER A 505 17.87 1.80 6.36
N CYS A 506 17.11 1.17 5.47
CA CYS A 506 17.65 0.29 4.46
C CYS A 506 17.05 0.60 3.09
N GLY A 507 17.77 0.25 2.03
CA GLY A 507 17.33 0.61 0.70
C GLY A 507 17.91 -0.23 -0.43
N HIS A 508 17.65 0.26 -1.63
CA HIS A 508 18.10 -0.33 -2.88
C HIS A 508 19.62 -0.24 -3.09
N ASP A 509 20.30 0.60 -2.30
CA ASP A 509 21.75 0.69 -2.27
C ASP A 509 22.42 -0.51 -1.57
N ARG A 510 21.63 -1.47 -1.08
CA ARG A 510 22.06 -2.69 -0.39
C ARG A 510 22.69 -2.43 0.98
N THR A 511 22.57 -1.21 1.46
CA THR A 511 23.14 -0.78 2.73
C THR A 511 22.07 -0.65 3.81
N VAL A 512 22.47 -0.92 5.04
CA VAL A 512 21.80 -0.48 6.24
C VAL A 512 22.56 0.73 6.76
N LYS A 513 21.86 1.84 6.95
CA LYS A 513 22.41 3.08 7.49
C LYS A 513 21.86 3.30 8.89
N LEU A 514 22.74 3.74 9.77
CA LEU A 514 22.42 4.14 11.13
C LEU A 514 22.53 5.66 11.22
N TRP A 515 21.47 6.28 11.70
CA TRP A 515 21.38 7.71 11.95
C TRP A 515 21.29 7.92 13.44
N GLY A 516 22.08 8.87 13.96
CA GLY A 516 22.12 9.16 15.37
C GLY A 516 22.66 10.54 15.64
N ILE A 517 22.84 10.82 16.93
CA ILE A 517 23.45 12.05 17.43
C ILE A 517 24.77 11.63 18.05
N GLU A 518 25.87 12.27 17.65
CA GLU A 518 27.19 12.08 18.26
C GLU A 518 27.22 12.45 19.75
#